data_AF-A0A834LPX1-F1
#
_entry.id   AF-A0A834LPX1-F1
#
_cell.length_a   1.000
_cell.length_b   1.000
_cell.length_c   1.000
_cell.angle_alpha   90.00
_cell.angle_beta   90.00
_cell.angle_gamma   90.00
#
_symmetry.space_group_name_H-M   'P 1'
#
loop_
_entity.id
_entity.type
_entity.pdbx_description
1 polymer ?
#
loop_
_entity_poly.entity_id
_entity_poly.type
_entity_poly.pdbx_seq_one_letter_code
_entity_poly.pdbx_strand_id
1 'polypeptide(L)'
;MSPEQLCKEISQFDTLIVRSSTEVSRELFLATTGRLKTLSGWTDKSFTMLLELLKEAFPEGDTLPKSFYATRVLLKDLGLDHHKVDACPKDCSLYWKDTGDRDNCIVCHHPRYKQFEKEKIEAKKKQKKIPHKIVRFFPLIPSLQRLFMTAETASLMNWHAAG
;
A
#
# COMPACT_ATOMS: atom_id res chain seq x y z
N MET A 1 3.01 -9.13 -22.20
CA MET A 1 1.83 -8.26 -22.29
C MET A 1 1.96 -7.46 -23.56
N SER A 2 0.99 -7.56 -24.47
CA SER A 2 0.99 -6.79 -25.73
C SER A 2 0.85 -5.29 -25.42
N PRO A 3 1.49 -4.38 -26.17
CA PRO A 3 1.28 -2.92 -26.03
C PRO A 3 -0.21 -2.53 -26.08
N GLU A 4 -1.02 -3.26 -26.85
CA GLU A 4 -2.46 -3.04 -26.96
C GLU A 4 -3.24 -3.46 -25.71
N GLN A 5 -2.77 -4.48 -24.99
CA GLN A 5 -3.35 -4.88 -23.69
C GLN A 5 -3.01 -3.85 -22.62
N LEU A 6 -1.78 -3.35 -22.64
CA LEU A 6 -1.34 -2.28 -21.73
C LEU A 6 -2.14 -0.99 -21.99
N CYS A 7 -2.35 -0.58 -23.25
CA CYS A 7 -3.16 0.59 -23.59
C CYS A 7 -4.64 0.45 -23.18
N LYS A 8 -5.21 -0.77 -23.23
CA LYS A 8 -6.59 -1.01 -22.74
C LYS A 8 -6.67 -0.89 -21.22
N GLU A 9 -5.73 -1.48 -20.48
CA GLU A 9 -5.65 -1.33 -19.03
C GLU A 9 -5.44 0.15 -18.65
N ILE A 10 -4.55 0.85 -19.35
CA ILE A 10 -4.31 2.29 -19.21
C ILE A 10 -5.59 3.10 -19.43
N SER A 11 -6.34 2.83 -20.49
CA SER A 11 -7.58 3.57 -20.79
C SER A 11 -8.65 3.36 -19.70
N GLN A 12 -8.70 2.16 -19.10
CA GLN A 12 -9.54 1.89 -17.94
C GLN A 12 -9.10 2.70 -16.71
N PHE A 13 -7.79 2.88 -16.49
CA PHE A 13 -7.28 3.71 -15.40
C PHE A 13 -7.46 5.22 -15.63
N ASP A 14 -7.33 5.70 -16.86
CA ASP A 14 -7.55 7.12 -17.21
C ASP A 14 -9.01 7.53 -17.01
N THR A 15 -9.98 6.67 -17.33
CA THR A 15 -11.38 6.91 -16.96
C THR A 15 -11.64 7.01 -15.45
N LEU A 16 -10.74 6.49 -14.60
CA LEU A 16 -10.86 6.56 -13.14
C LEU A 16 -10.21 7.84 -12.56
N ILE A 17 -9.39 8.54 -13.35
CA ILE A 17 -8.61 9.73 -12.92
C ILE A 17 -9.17 11.04 -13.52
N VAL A 18 -9.91 10.99 -14.63
CA VAL A 18 -10.46 12.20 -15.27
C VAL A 18 -11.56 12.85 -14.42
N ARG A 19 -11.30 14.11 -14.06
CA ARG A 19 -12.25 15.09 -13.53
C ARG A 19 -13.28 15.43 -14.61
N SER A 20 -14.50 14.91 -14.52
CA SER A 20 -15.66 15.67 -14.98
C SER A 20 -16.16 16.48 -13.79
N SER A 21 -16.31 17.79 -14.00
CA SER A 21 -16.85 18.72 -13.02
C SER A 21 -18.07 18.14 -12.30
N THR A 22 -18.01 18.17 -10.96
CA THR A 22 -19.03 17.75 -9.96
C THR A 22 -19.09 16.30 -9.48
N GLU A 23 -18.40 15.33 -10.10
CA GLU A 23 -18.42 13.93 -9.62
C GLU A 23 -17.03 13.43 -9.22
N VAL A 24 -16.89 12.98 -7.97
CA VAL A 24 -15.65 12.34 -7.49
C VAL A 24 -15.71 10.86 -7.84
N SER A 25 -14.77 10.37 -8.67
CA SER A 25 -14.67 8.93 -8.95
C SER A 25 -14.47 8.12 -7.67
N ARG A 26 -15.01 6.91 -7.63
CA ARG A 26 -14.91 6.02 -6.48
C ARG A 26 -13.46 5.80 -6.05
N GLU A 27 -12.56 5.64 -7.00
CA GLU A 27 -11.15 5.36 -6.80
C GLU A 27 -10.44 6.57 -6.19
N LEU A 28 -10.72 7.77 -6.71
CA LEU A 28 -10.20 9.02 -6.16
C LEU A 28 -10.73 9.24 -4.74
N PHE A 29 -12.01 8.96 -4.50
CA PHE A 29 -12.60 9.01 -3.16
C PHE A 29 -11.90 8.06 -2.19
N LEU A 30 -11.66 6.80 -2.57
CA LEU A 30 -10.98 5.82 -1.73
C LEU A 30 -9.50 6.16 -1.49
N ALA A 31 -8.81 6.66 -2.51
CA ALA A 31 -7.42 7.09 -2.39
C ALA A 31 -7.27 8.31 -1.47
N THR A 32 -8.14 9.31 -1.63
CA THR A 32 -8.12 10.55 -0.82
C THR A 32 -8.53 10.28 0.63
N THR A 33 -9.60 9.53 0.87
CA THR A 33 -10.04 9.18 2.22
C THR A 33 -9.04 8.25 2.93
N GLY A 34 -8.43 7.30 2.21
CA GLY A 34 -7.35 6.45 2.74
C GLY A 34 -6.10 7.26 3.11
N ARG A 35 -5.74 8.28 2.32
CA ARG A 35 -4.67 9.23 2.68
C ARG A 35 -5.05 10.04 3.91
N LEU A 36 -6.27 10.58 3.96
CA LEU A 36 -6.78 11.34 5.11
C LEU A 36 -6.64 10.52 6.38
N LYS A 37 -7.15 9.28 6.40
CA LYS A 37 -7.01 8.34 7.53
C LYS A 37 -5.57 8.23 8.03
N THR A 38 -4.63 8.13 7.09
CA THR A 38 -3.20 7.95 7.41
C THR A 38 -2.61 9.22 8.00
N LEU A 39 -2.91 10.39 7.42
CA LEU A 39 -2.43 11.68 7.89
C LEU A 39 -3.04 12.08 9.23
N SER A 40 -4.31 11.74 9.46
CA SER A 40 -5.04 12.04 10.69
C SER A 40 -4.85 10.99 11.79
N GLY A 41 -4.10 9.93 11.54
CA GLY A 41 -3.83 8.86 12.51
C GLY A 41 -5.07 8.06 12.92
N TRP A 42 -6.11 8.01 12.08
CA TRP A 42 -7.35 7.33 12.41
C TRP A 42 -7.18 5.81 12.53
N THR A 43 -7.83 5.26 13.55
CA THR A 43 -7.91 3.81 13.73
C THR A 43 -8.72 3.15 12.62
N ASP A 44 -8.45 1.87 12.35
CA ASP A 44 -9.22 1.10 11.36
C ASP A 44 -10.71 0.99 11.77
N LYS A 45 -11.00 0.96 13.07
CA LYS A 45 -12.35 0.91 13.62
C LYS A 45 -13.11 2.21 13.32
N SER A 46 -12.56 3.36 13.71
CA SER A 46 -13.21 4.66 13.50
C SER A 46 -13.42 4.98 12.02
N PHE A 47 -12.45 4.62 11.16
CA PHE A 47 -12.61 4.79 9.72
C PHE A 47 -13.68 3.85 9.13
N THR A 48 -13.78 2.62 9.62
CA THR A 48 -14.83 1.69 9.20
C THR A 48 -16.23 2.20 9.57
N MET A 49 -16.39 2.73 10.80
CA MET A 49 -17.66 3.36 11.21
C MET A 49 -18.04 4.55 10.32
N LEU A 50 -17.05 5.37 9.90
CA LEU A 50 -17.32 6.44 8.94
C LEU A 50 -17.80 5.91 7.58
N LEU A 51 -17.16 4.86 7.06
CA LEU A 51 -17.55 4.26 5.78
C LEU A 51 -18.97 3.69 5.83
N GLU A 52 -19.36 3.07 6.95
CA GLU A 52 -20.72 2.58 7.19
C GLU A 52 -21.71 3.75 7.17
N LEU A 53 -21.43 4.83 7.90
CA LEU A 53 -22.26 6.04 7.92
C LEU A 53 -22.41 6.67 6.52
N LEU A 54 -21.30 6.75 5.77
CA LEU A 54 -21.33 7.27 4.40
C LEU A 54 -22.17 6.40 3.47
N LYS A 55 -22.14 5.07 3.66
CA LYS A 55 -22.98 4.16 2.88
C LYS A 55 -24.47 4.34 3.21
N GLU A 56 -24.82 4.58 4.47
CA GLU A 56 -26.20 4.88 4.88
C GLU A 56 -26.68 6.23 4.34
N ALA A 57 -25.82 7.25 4.34
CA ALA A 57 -26.13 8.58 3.82
C ALA A 57 -26.25 8.62 2.29
N PHE A 58 -25.52 7.74 1.58
CA PHE A 58 -25.49 7.64 0.13
C PHE A 58 -25.84 6.22 -0.34
N PRO A 59 -27.11 5.78 -0.21
CA PRO A 59 -27.52 4.41 -0.51
C PRO A 59 -27.42 4.06 -2.00
N GLU A 60 -27.49 5.04 -2.91
CA GLU A 60 -27.25 4.84 -4.35
C GLU A 60 -25.76 4.58 -4.67
N GLY A 61 -24.86 4.88 -3.71
CA GLY A 61 -23.41 4.68 -3.81
C GLY A 61 -22.95 3.27 -3.46
N ASP A 62 -23.59 2.25 -4.02
CA ASP A 62 -23.35 0.83 -3.69
C ASP A 62 -21.89 0.35 -3.93
N THR A 63 -21.10 1.20 -4.57
CA THR A 63 -19.68 1.03 -4.83
C THR A 63 -18.78 1.27 -3.61
N LEU A 64 -19.26 1.94 -2.54
CA LEU A 64 -18.42 2.21 -1.37
C LEU A 64 -18.13 0.94 -0.54
N PRO A 65 -16.86 0.71 -0.15
CA PRO A 65 -16.47 -0.43 0.68
C PRO A 65 -17.04 -0.30 2.09
N LYS A 66 -17.53 -1.43 2.63
CA LYS A 66 -18.11 -1.51 3.98
C LYS A 66 -17.09 -1.43 5.12
N SER A 67 -15.80 -1.49 4.83
CA SER A 67 -14.75 -1.48 5.85
C SER A 67 -13.42 -1.01 5.29
N PHE A 68 -12.53 -0.58 6.18
CA PHE A 68 -11.17 -0.24 5.79
C PHE A 68 -10.41 -1.42 5.16
N TYR A 69 -10.72 -2.66 5.60
CA TYR A 69 -10.14 -3.85 4.97
C TYR A 69 -10.53 -3.93 3.49
N ALA A 70 -11.81 -3.79 3.19
CA ALA A 70 -12.32 -3.78 1.82
C ALA A 70 -11.74 -2.61 1.01
N THR A 71 -11.65 -1.41 1.60
CA THR A 71 -10.95 -0.27 0.98
C THR A 71 -9.51 -0.62 0.62
N ARG A 72 -8.78 -1.26 1.53
CA ARG A 72 -7.38 -1.64 1.30
C ARG A 72 -7.23 -2.69 0.19
N VAL A 73 -8.17 -3.63 0.08
CA VAL A 73 -8.19 -4.59 -1.04
C VAL A 73 -8.37 -3.85 -2.36
N LEU A 74 -9.34 -2.93 -2.44
CA LEU A 74 -9.54 -2.12 -3.65
C LEU A 74 -8.32 -1.27 -4.00
N LEU A 75 -7.70 -0.63 -3.00
CA LEU A 75 -6.46 0.13 -3.19
C LEU A 75 -5.32 -0.77 -3.69
N LYS A 76 -5.28 -2.03 -3.26
CA LYS A 76 -4.30 -3.01 -3.75
C LYS A 76 -4.56 -3.39 -5.20
N ASP A 77 -5.81 -3.58 -5.60
CA ASP A 77 -6.18 -3.84 -7.00
C ASP A 77 -5.84 -2.66 -7.91
N LEU A 78 -5.89 -1.43 -7.38
CA LEU A 78 -5.40 -0.20 -8.03
C LEU A 78 -3.86 -0.06 -7.99
N GLY A 79 -3.15 -1.07 -7.50
CA GLY A 79 -1.70 -1.11 -7.35
C GLY A 79 -1.15 -0.17 -6.27
N LEU A 80 -1.99 0.47 -5.45
CA LEU A 80 -1.60 1.38 -4.35
C LEU A 80 -1.21 0.61 -3.08
N ASP A 81 -0.89 -0.68 -3.22
CA ASP A 81 -0.40 -1.52 -2.13
C ASP A 81 1.04 -1.16 -1.74
N HIS A 82 1.37 -1.40 -0.48
CA HIS A 82 2.72 -1.28 0.05
C HIS A 82 3.22 -2.64 0.51
N HIS A 83 4.45 -2.96 0.17
CA HIS A 83 5.13 -4.13 0.66
C HIS A 83 5.78 -3.84 2.00
N LYS A 84 5.76 -4.84 2.88
CA LYS A 84 6.40 -4.78 4.19
C LYS A 84 7.66 -5.65 4.16
N VAL A 85 8.74 -5.09 4.66
CA VAL A 85 10.02 -5.76 4.85
C VAL A 85 10.49 -5.52 6.26
N ASP A 86 10.97 -6.57 6.91
CA ASP A 86 11.58 -6.41 8.22
C ASP A 86 12.95 -5.77 8.06
N ALA A 87 13.32 -4.92 9.00
CA ALA A 87 14.60 -4.22 8.99
C ALA A 87 15.32 -4.37 10.32
N CYS A 88 16.65 -4.26 10.27
CA CYS A 88 17.46 -4.12 11.46
C CYS A 88 17.04 -2.83 12.21
N PRO A 89 16.92 -2.85 13.54
CA PRO A 89 16.61 -1.65 14.33
C PRO A 89 17.67 -0.54 14.17
N LYS A 90 18.92 -0.94 13.90
CA LYS A 90 20.06 -0.06 13.65
C LYS A 90 20.25 0.28 12.16
N ASP A 91 19.26 -0.01 11.31
CA ASP A 91 19.27 0.25 9.86
C ASP A 91 20.44 -0.35 9.08
N CYS A 92 21.12 -1.37 9.63
CA CYS A 92 22.27 -1.99 8.97
C CYS A 92 21.89 -2.86 7.76
N SER A 93 20.71 -3.48 7.78
CA SER A 93 20.26 -4.41 6.73
C SER A 93 18.75 -4.59 6.72
N LEU A 94 18.21 -4.93 5.55
CA LEU A 94 16.84 -5.43 5.37
C LEU A 94 16.85 -6.97 5.38
N TYR A 95 15.79 -7.58 5.89
CA TYR A 95 15.59 -9.04 5.85
C TYR A 95 14.78 -9.39 4.60
N TRP A 96 15.47 -9.53 3.46
CA TRP A 96 14.87 -9.74 2.14
C TRP A 96 15.77 -10.64 1.27
N LYS A 97 15.17 -11.54 0.48
CA LYS A 97 15.89 -12.56 -0.31
C LYS A 97 16.87 -13.34 0.56
N ASP A 98 18.18 -13.21 0.33
CA ASP A 98 19.24 -14.02 0.95
C ASP A 98 19.36 -13.80 2.47
N THR A 99 18.88 -12.66 2.97
CA THR A 99 18.81 -12.36 4.41
C THR A 99 17.42 -12.62 5.00
N GLY A 100 16.46 -13.11 4.19
CA GLY A 100 15.06 -13.27 4.54
C GLY A 100 14.79 -14.30 5.63
N ASP A 101 15.57 -15.38 5.69
CA ASP A 101 15.40 -16.45 6.67
C ASP A 101 16.21 -16.24 7.96
N ARG A 102 16.94 -15.12 8.06
CA ARG A 102 17.77 -14.83 9.23
C ARG A 102 16.95 -14.26 10.37
N ASP A 103 17.23 -14.75 11.57
CA ASP A 103 16.68 -14.25 12.84
C ASP A 103 17.56 -13.15 13.46
N ASN A 104 18.79 -12.94 12.97
CA ASN A 104 19.73 -11.93 13.46
C ASN A 104 20.33 -11.11 12.30
N CYS A 105 20.63 -9.84 12.57
CA CYS A 105 21.27 -8.95 11.61
C CYS A 105 22.67 -9.44 11.24
N ILE A 106 23.03 -9.37 9.96
CA ILE A 106 24.33 -9.84 9.45
C ILE A 106 25.50 -8.94 9.89
N VAL A 107 25.23 -7.67 10.19
CA VAL A 107 26.25 -6.66 10.51
C VAL A 107 26.42 -6.49 12.01
N CYS A 108 25.31 -6.27 12.73
CA CYS A 108 25.36 -5.92 14.15
C CYS A 108 24.85 -7.03 15.08
N HIS A 109 24.50 -8.20 14.53
CA HIS A 109 23.98 -9.37 15.25
C HIS A 109 22.71 -9.16 16.09
N HIS A 110 22.09 -7.98 15.98
CA HIS A 110 20.86 -7.65 16.69
C HIS A 110 19.73 -8.61 16.27
N PRO A 111 18.93 -9.13 17.22
CA PRO A 111 17.79 -9.97 16.90
C PRO A 111 16.76 -9.23 16.05
N ARG A 112 16.17 -9.94 15.09
CA ARG A 112 15.08 -9.44 14.22
C ARG A 112 13.79 -9.24 14.99
N TYR A 113 13.47 -10.16 15.91
CA TYR A 113 12.21 -10.22 16.62
C TYR A 113 12.34 -9.77 18.07
N LYS A 114 11.28 -9.14 18.58
CA LYS A 114 11.15 -8.75 19.99
C LYS A 114 11.02 -10.01 20.86
N GLN A 115 11.69 -10.00 22.01
CA GLN A 115 11.53 -10.99 23.06
C GLN A 115 10.62 -10.40 24.15
N PHE A 116 9.63 -11.14 24.61
CA PHE A 116 8.71 -10.73 25.68
C PHE A 116 8.96 -11.56 26.96
N GLU A 117 9.03 -10.93 28.13
CA GLU A 117 9.46 -11.59 29.39
C GLU A 117 8.57 -12.74 29.86
N LYS A 118 7.29 -12.77 29.45
CA LYS A 118 6.36 -13.88 29.75
C LYS A 118 6.70 -15.19 29.01
N GLU A 119 7.70 -15.17 28.13
CA GLU A 119 8.05 -16.25 27.19
C GLU A 119 8.97 -17.33 27.77
N LYS A 120 9.55 -17.14 28.97
CA LYS A 120 10.41 -18.18 29.58
C LYS A 120 9.64 -19.33 30.23
N ILE A 121 8.34 -19.17 30.51
CA ILE A 121 7.59 -20.10 31.38
C ILE A 121 6.72 -21.09 30.59
N GLU A 122 6.31 -20.80 29.36
CA GLU A 122 5.43 -21.70 28.58
C GLU A 122 5.98 -22.01 27.19
N ALA A 123 6.68 -23.14 27.09
CA ALA A 123 7.01 -23.74 25.82
C ALA A 123 5.74 -24.25 25.08
N LYS A 124 5.72 -24.09 23.75
CA LYS A 124 4.86 -24.79 22.76
C LYS A 124 3.48 -24.22 22.41
N LYS A 125 3.34 -22.90 22.25
CA LYS A 125 2.40 -22.37 21.24
C LYS A 125 3.23 -21.64 20.19
N LYS A 126 2.95 -21.83 18.90
CA LYS A 126 3.56 -21.08 17.78
C LYS A 126 3.24 -19.59 17.97
N GLN A 127 4.05 -18.90 18.76
CA GLN A 127 3.85 -17.50 19.11
C GLN A 127 4.15 -16.62 17.89
N LYS A 128 3.40 -15.52 17.75
CA LYS A 128 3.58 -14.58 16.64
C LYS A 128 4.92 -13.86 16.81
N LYS A 129 5.90 -14.20 15.97
CA LYS A 129 7.17 -13.47 15.89
C LYS A 129 6.91 -12.02 15.47
N ILE A 130 7.16 -11.05 16.35
CA ILE A 130 6.96 -9.61 16.07
C ILE A 130 8.31 -8.97 15.78
N PRO A 131 8.56 -8.47 14.56
CA PRO A 131 9.83 -7.83 14.22
C PRO A 131 10.01 -6.50 14.97
N HIS A 132 11.25 -6.13 15.26
CA HIS A 132 11.54 -4.85 15.90
C HIS A 132 11.21 -3.65 15.01
N LYS A 133 11.52 -3.74 13.70
CA LYS A 133 11.30 -2.67 12.72
C LYS A 133 10.76 -3.24 11.42
N ILE A 134 9.76 -2.57 10.85
CA ILE A 134 9.17 -2.89 9.54
C ILE A 134 9.28 -1.65 8.66
N VAL A 135 9.92 -1.79 7.51
CA VAL A 135 9.95 -0.80 6.44
C VAL A 135 8.82 -1.09 5.46
N ARG A 136 8.16 -0.04 4.99
CA ARG A 136 7.13 -0.12 3.95
C ARG A 136 7.64 0.52 2.68
N PHE A 137 7.51 -0.15 1.55
CA PHE A 137 7.90 0.40 0.25
C PHE A 137 6.82 0.11 -0.79
N PHE A 138 6.73 0.99 -1.78
CA PHE A 138 5.90 0.77 -2.96
C PHE A 138 6.72 0.05 -4.03
N PRO A 139 6.19 -1.01 -4.68
CA PRO A 139 6.86 -1.68 -5.77
C PRO A 139 7.24 -0.68 -6.87
N LEU A 140 8.53 -0.65 -7.22
CA LEU A 140 9.04 0.33 -8.17
C LEU A 140 8.43 0.11 -9.56
N ILE A 141 8.39 -1.14 -10.04
CA ILE A 141 7.92 -1.46 -11.40
C ILE A 141 6.47 -0.99 -11.65
N PRO A 142 5.45 -1.37 -10.84
CA PRO A 142 4.09 -0.87 -11.00
C PRO A 142 3.96 0.64 -10.84
N SER A 143 4.79 1.25 -10.00
CA SER A 143 4.79 2.71 -9.81
C SER A 143 5.35 3.44 -11.03
N LEU A 144 6.42 2.92 -11.63
CA LEU A 144 6.97 3.44 -12.88
C LEU A 144 6.00 3.25 -14.03
N GLN A 145 5.42 2.05 -14.18
CA GLN A 145 4.40 1.79 -15.21
C GLN A 145 3.28 2.85 -15.17
N ARG A 146 2.78 3.19 -13.97
CA ARG A 146 1.79 4.26 -13.76
C ARG A 146 2.22 5.63 -14.24
N LEU A 147 3.48 6.00 -14.05
CA LEU A 147 3.99 7.29 -14.55
C LEU A 147 4.01 7.36 -16.08
N PHE A 148 4.08 6.22 -16.76
CA PHE A 148 4.05 6.12 -18.22
C PHE A 148 2.65 5.77 -18.76
N MET A 149 1.60 5.76 -17.93
CA MET A 149 0.26 5.38 -18.38
C MET A 149 -0.38 6.46 -19.26
N THR A 150 -0.22 7.75 -18.96
CA THR A 150 -0.79 8.80 -19.81
C THR A 150 0.22 9.28 -20.85
N ALA A 151 -0.25 9.59 -22.06
CA ALA A 151 0.61 10.13 -23.12
C ALA A 151 1.26 11.45 -22.69
N GLU A 152 0.53 12.27 -21.93
CA GLU A 152 1.03 13.52 -21.37
C GLU A 152 2.20 13.27 -20.40
N THR A 153 2.04 12.40 -19.40
CA THR A 153 3.11 12.14 -18.42
C THR A 153 4.27 11.40 -19.07
N ALA A 154 4.01 10.46 -19.99
CA ALA A 154 5.06 9.78 -20.75
C ALA A 154 5.90 10.76 -21.57
N SER A 155 5.29 11.79 -22.18
CA SER A 155 6.03 12.80 -22.95
C SER A 155 6.97 13.64 -22.08
N LEU A 156 6.59 13.89 -20.81
CA LEU A 156 7.37 14.63 -19.82
C LEU A 156 8.47 13.78 -19.15
N MET A 157 8.38 12.45 -19.24
CA MET A 157 9.34 11.51 -18.64
C MET A 157 10.51 11.18 -19.58
N ASN A 158 10.68 11.93 -20.67
CA ASN A 158 11.85 11.84 -21.54
C ASN A 158 13.06 12.48 -20.85
N TRP A 159 14.19 11.76 -20.84
CA TRP A 159 15.47 12.30 -20.38
C TRP A 159 15.85 13.55 -21.19
N HIS A 160 16.51 14.53 -20.56
CA HIS A 160 16.94 15.81 -21.15
C HIS A 160 18.00 15.66 -22.26
N ALA A 161 17.72 14.89 -23.31
CA ALA A 161 18.58 14.75 -24.48
C ALA A 161 18.28 15.82 -25.56
N ALA A 162 17.18 16.55 -25.44
CA ALA A 162 16.86 17.71 -26.27
C ALA A 162 16.84 18.97 -25.41
N GLY A 163 18.04 19.51 -25.17
CA GLY A 163 18.28 20.89 -24.73
C GLY A 163 19.12 21.58 -25.79
#